data_AF-A0AAX2UPF3-F1
#
_entry.id   AF-A0AAX2UPF3-F1
#
_cell.length_a   1.000
_cell.length_b   1.000
_cell.length_c   1.000
_cell.angle_alpha   90.00
_cell.angle_beta   90.00
_cell.angle_gamma   90.00
#
_symmetry.space_group_name_H-M   'P 1'
#
loop_
_entity.id
_entity.type
_entity.pdbx_description
1 polymer ?
#
loop_
_entity_poly.entity_id
_entity_poly.type
_entity_poly.pdbx_seq_one_letter_code
_entity_poly.pdbx_strand_id
1 'polypeptide(L)'
;MHKFLQIAQGDKNQMFGALLGTKEKAAQEGVSETAFFESVATDEMLNEAAAGVANTTARADAMAVVLAWYDDGDDASEGLDAYAQALADSDEDGEIGEPEEEEYHQFLTLMADAMVFLGVPAKTATAAMMGDDTAAAKAMQAIESRMNGDDADEDDLIVAYSTREAVMNEAKVKVVRDGKVKFIQKPLRKKILSAAQKAALRKARRKAHTGAAKVARRKSMKTRKARGM
;
A
#
# COMPACT_ATOMS: atom_id res chain seq x y z
N MET A 1 56.75 -17.49 -87.89
CA MET A 1 55.30 -17.20 -87.80
C MET A 1 54.75 -18.04 -86.64
N HIS A 2 54.62 -17.47 -85.46
CA HIS A 2 53.41 -16.82 -84.93
C HIS A 2 52.31 -17.79 -84.45
N LYS A 3 52.03 -17.66 -83.15
CA LYS A 3 50.74 -17.79 -82.45
C LYS A 3 50.24 -19.21 -82.15
N PHE A 4 50.22 -19.60 -80.87
CA PHE A 4 49.33 -19.19 -79.76
C PHE A 4 48.02 -19.97 -79.75
N LEU A 5 47.88 -20.74 -78.67
CA LEU A 5 46.64 -21.25 -78.09
C LEU A 5 45.69 -20.08 -77.82
N GLN A 6 44.52 -20.08 -78.45
CA GLN A 6 43.36 -19.22 -78.16
C GLN A 6 42.20 -19.83 -78.97
N ILE A 7 40.98 -20.05 -78.46
CA ILE A 7 39.91 -19.12 -78.10
C ILE A 7 38.86 -20.04 -77.42
N ALA A 8 38.49 -19.91 -76.14
CA ALA A 8 37.72 -18.86 -75.46
C ALA A 8 36.23 -18.81 -75.87
N GLN A 9 35.41 -18.41 -74.90
CA GLN A 9 33.98 -18.08 -74.93
C GLN A 9 33.03 -19.25 -74.58
N GLY A 10 32.07 -19.13 -73.67
CA GLY A 10 31.42 -17.92 -73.16
C GLY A 10 30.94 -18.04 -71.72
N ASP A 11 31.26 -16.97 -71.00
CA ASP A 11 30.63 -16.38 -69.83
C ASP A 11 29.09 -16.47 -69.83
N LYS A 12 28.49 -16.73 -68.66
CA LYS A 12 27.49 -15.83 -68.05
C LYS A 12 26.81 -16.45 -66.83
N ASN A 13 26.98 -15.72 -65.73
CA ASN A 13 26.07 -15.56 -64.60
C ASN A 13 25.93 -16.75 -63.63
N GLN A 14 26.62 -16.65 -62.48
CA GLN A 14 26.21 -15.90 -61.27
C GLN A 14 25.11 -16.67 -60.55
N MET A 15 25.32 -17.21 -59.35
CA MET A 15 25.79 -16.53 -58.12
C MET A 15 26.72 -17.51 -57.35
N PHE A 16 28.01 -17.24 -57.07
CA PHE A 16 28.54 -16.45 -55.94
C PHE A 16 27.74 -16.64 -54.62
N GLY A 17 28.27 -17.08 -53.47
CA GLY A 17 29.63 -17.40 -53.03
C GLY A 17 29.57 -18.43 -51.87
N ALA A 18 30.68 -19.09 -51.53
CA ALA A 18 31.58 -18.67 -50.43
C ALA A 18 30.81 -18.49 -49.10
N LEU A 19 31.16 -19.03 -47.94
CA LEU A 19 32.33 -19.71 -47.37
C LEU A 19 31.93 -19.86 -45.88
N LEU A 20 32.25 -20.98 -45.21
CA LEU A 20 32.18 -21.17 -43.74
C LEU A 20 30.79 -21.03 -43.06
N GLY A 21 30.27 -22.15 -42.55
CA GLY A 21 29.10 -22.17 -41.65
C GLY A 21 29.21 -23.31 -40.65
N THR A 22 29.63 -22.94 -39.44
CA THR A 22 29.63 -23.74 -38.20
C THR A 22 28.31 -24.50 -38.02
N LYS A 23 28.39 -25.83 -37.88
CA LYS A 23 27.27 -26.62 -37.34
C LYS A 23 27.26 -26.50 -35.81
N GLU A 24 26.85 -25.34 -35.31
CA GLU A 24 26.18 -25.25 -34.02
C GLU A 24 24.72 -25.63 -34.23
N LYS A 25 24.29 -26.78 -33.68
CA LYS A 25 22.90 -26.96 -33.27
C LYS A 25 22.73 -28.20 -32.38
N ALA A 26 22.45 -27.92 -31.11
CA ALA A 26 21.44 -28.53 -30.25
C ALA A 26 21.93 -28.77 -28.81
N ALA A 27 22.28 -27.69 -28.12
CA ALA A 27 22.07 -27.61 -26.68
C ALA A 27 20.68 -26.98 -26.47
N GLN A 28 19.64 -27.81 -26.44
CA GLN A 28 18.38 -27.42 -25.81
C GLN A 28 18.60 -27.60 -24.31
N GLU A 29 19.21 -26.59 -23.69
CA GLU A 29 19.11 -26.41 -22.25
C GLU A 29 17.68 -25.96 -21.99
N GLY A 30 16.93 -26.81 -21.27
CA GLY A 30 15.63 -26.43 -20.75
C GLY A 30 15.84 -25.23 -19.84
N VAL A 31 15.44 -24.05 -20.32
CA VAL A 31 15.18 -22.90 -19.45
C VAL A 31 14.13 -23.39 -18.47
N SER A 32 14.54 -23.66 -17.23
CA SER A 32 13.60 -24.06 -16.19
C SER A 32 12.56 -22.95 -16.07
N GLU A 33 11.29 -23.29 -15.83
CA GLU A 33 10.23 -22.30 -15.64
C GLU A 33 10.63 -21.26 -14.58
N THR A 34 11.42 -21.65 -13.58
CA THR A 34 12.06 -20.75 -12.60
C THR A 34 12.96 -19.68 -13.22
N ALA A 35 13.81 -20.03 -14.20
CA ALA A 35 14.66 -19.06 -14.89
C ALA A 35 13.84 -18.14 -15.81
N PHE A 36 12.72 -18.62 -16.35
CA PHE A 36 11.78 -17.79 -17.10
C PHE A 36 11.05 -16.79 -16.18
N PHE A 37 10.54 -17.24 -15.03
CA PHE A 37 9.89 -16.35 -14.05
C PHE A 37 10.87 -15.36 -13.40
N GLU A 38 12.11 -15.76 -13.09
CA GLU A 38 13.17 -14.84 -12.64
C GLU A 38 13.54 -13.80 -13.70
N SER A 39 13.54 -14.17 -14.99
CA SER A 39 13.84 -13.21 -16.07
C SER A 39 12.72 -12.19 -16.34
N VAL A 40 11.49 -12.51 -15.93
CA VAL A 40 10.30 -11.65 -16.09
C VAL A 40 10.07 -10.77 -14.86
N ALA A 41 10.48 -11.22 -13.67
CA ALA A 41 10.46 -10.41 -12.45
C ALA A 41 11.69 -9.47 -12.45
N THR A 42 11.58 -8.34 -13.11
CA THR A 42 12.61 -7.30 -13.00
C THR A 42 12.65 -6.76 -11.56
N ASP A 43 13.81 -6.28 -11.12
CA ASP A 43 13.96 -5.60 -9.82
C ASP A 43 12.94 -4.45 -9.68
N GLU A 44 12.59 -3.79 -10.78
CA GLU A 44 11.54 -2.77 -10.84
C GLU A 44 10.15 -3.33 -10.51
N MET A 45 9.77 -4.48 -11.09
CA MET A 45 8.49 -5.13 -10.77
C MET A 45 8.44 -5.64 -9.33
N LEU A 46 9.55 -6.14 -8.80
CA LEU A 46 9.64 -6.56 -7.40
C LEU A 46 9.51 -5.37 -6.44
N ASN A 47 10.17 -4.26 -6.75
CA ASN A 47 10.08 -3.03 -5.96
C ASN A 47 8.68 -2.40 -6.00
N GLU A 48 8.04 -2.36 -7.16
CA GLU A 48 6.66 -1.87 -7.30
C GLU A 48 5.67 -2.75 -6.52
N ALA A 49 5.81 -4.07 -6.61
CA ALA A 49 5.00 -5.00 -5.83
C ALA A 49 5.21 -4.81 -4.32
N ALA A 50 6.46 -4.64 -3.88
CA ALA A 50 6.79 -4.36 -2.49
C ALA A 50 6.19 -3.03 -2.02
N ALA A 51 6.28 -1.97 -2.81
CA ALA A 51 5.68 -0.66 -2.53
C ALA A 51 4.16 -0.75 -2.44
N GLY A 52 3.51 -1.52 -3.31
CA GLY A 52 2.09 -1.82 -3.25
C GLY A 52 1.69 -2.50 -1.93
N VAL A 53 2.42 -3.53 -1.52
CA VAL A 53 2.20 -4.22 -0.25
C VAL A 53 2.40 -3.27 0.95
N ALA A 54 3.48 -2.47 0.94
CA ALA A 54 3.74 -1.49 1.98
C ALA A 54 2.59 -0.48 2.10
N ASN A 55 2.08 0.03 0.98
CA ASN A 55 0.94 0.96 0.96
C ASN A 55 -0.33 0.32 1.54
N THR A 56 -0.66 -0.91 1.12
CA THR A 56 -1.83 -1.62 1.66
C THR A 56 -1.70 -1.87 3.17
N THR A 57 -0.49 -2.14 3.64
CA THR A 57 -0.21 -2.36 5.07
C THR A 57 -0.39 -1.08 5.87
N ALA A 58 0.23 0.03 5.44
CA ALA A 58 0.10 1.33 6.09
C ALA A 58 -1.37 1.81 6.17
N ARG A 59 -2.17 1.52 5.14
CA ARG A 59 -3.62 1.79 5.13
C ARG A 59 -4.37 0.92 6.13
N ALA A 60 -4.06 -0.37 6.18
CA ALA A 60 -4.67 -1.27 7.15
C ALA A 60 -4.36 -0.83 8.59
N ASP A 61 -3.12 -0.44 8.87
CA ASP A 61 -2.69 0.07 10.17
C ASP A 61 -3.39 1.39 10.53
N ALA A 62 -3.45 2.35 9.61
CA ALA A 62 -4.16 3.61 9.82
C ALA A 62 -5.64 3.40 10.17
N MET A 63 -6.35 2.53 9.42
CA MET A 63 -7.75 2.21 9.73
C MET A 63 -7.89 1.49 11.08
N ALA A 64 -7.05 0.49 11.34
CA ALA A 64 -7.11 -0.28 12.57
C ALA A 64 -6.88 0.60 13.81
N VAL A 65 -6.00 1.60 13.70
CA VAL A 65 -5.71 2.53 14.78
C VAL A 65 -6.81 3.57 14.97
N VAL A 66 -7.44 4.06 13.91
CA VAL A 66 -8.65 4.91 14.03
C VAL A 66 -9.79 4.16 14.72
N LEU A 67 -9.99 2.88 14.39
CA LEU A 67 -10.97 2.03 15.06
C LEU A 67 -10.58 1.75 16.53
N ALA A 68 -9.29 1.59 16.83
CA ALA A 68 -8.83 1.43 18.21
C ALA A 68 -9.02 2.70 19.04
N TRP A 69 -8.75 3.87 18.47
CA TRP A 69 -9.05 5.16 19.10
C TRP A 69 -10.55 5.32 19.38
N TYR A 70 -11.41 4.89 18.45
CA TYR A 70 -12.85 4.83 18.66
C TYR A 70 -13.24 3.86 19.78
N ASP A 71 -12.69 2.64 19.79
CA ASP A 71 -12.91 1.62 20.83
C ASP A 71 -12.51 2.11 22.23
N ASP A 72 -11.43 2.89 22.32
CA ASP A 72 -10.92 3.45 23.58
C ASP A 72 -11.87 4.52 24.16
N GLY A 73 -12.73 5.11 23.34
CA GLY A 73 -13.69 6.16 23.75
C GLY A 73 -13.03 7.48 24.15
N ASP A 74 -11.77 7.69 23.77
CA ASP A 74 -11.03 8.94 23.99
C ASP A 74 -11.36 9.93 22.88
N ASP A 75 -12.19 10.93 23.13
CA ASP A 75 -12.59 11.91 22.11
C ASP A 75 -11.55 13.03 21.88
N ALA A 76 -10.37 12.94 22.52
CA ALA A 76 -9.31 13.92 22.37
C ALA A 76 -8.52 13.72 21.08
N SER A 77 -8.15 14.83 20.44
CA SER A 77 -7.25 14.85 19.29
C SER A 77 -5.83 14.41 19.65
N GLU A 78 -5.47 14.48 20.94
CA GLU A 78 -4.17 14.08 21.45
C GLU A 78 -3.91 12.58 21.25
N GLY A 79 -4.93 11.74 21.46
CA GLY A 79 -4.84 10.29 21.26
C GLY A 79 -4.55 9.93 19.81
N LEU A 80 -5.25 10.56 18.86
CA LEU A 80 -5.02 10.39 17.42
C LEU A 80 -3.60 10.76 17.01
N ASP A 81 -3.08 11.86 17.56
CA ASP A 81 -1.74 12.32 17.28
C ASP A 81 -0.68 11.37 17.85
N ALA A 82 -0.90 10.87 19.07
CA ALA A 82 -0.02 9.89 19.70
C ALA A 82 0.02 8.58 18.89
N TYR A 83 -1.13 8.14 18.40
CA TYR A 83 -1.25 7.00 17.51
C TYR A 83 -0.51 7.17 16.17
N ALA A 84 -0.59 8.35 15.56
CA ALA A 84 0.14 8.64 14.32
C ALA A 84 1.66 8.62 14.55
N GLN A 85 2.14 9.16 15.67
CA GLN A 85 3.56 9.05 16.05
C GLN A 85 3.95 7.58 16.23
N ALA A 86 3.16 6.81 16.97
CA ALA A 86 3.46 5.40 17.22
C ALA A 86 3.47 4.50 15.97
N LEU A 87 2.86 4.94 14.87
CA LEU A 87 2.93 4.24 13.59
C LEU A 87 4.19 4.60 12.80
N ALA A 88 4.69 5.82 12.96
CA ALA A 88 5.91 6.32 12.31
C ALA A 88 7.20 6.00 13.09
N ASP A 89 7.07 5.69 14.39
CA ASP A 89 8.15 5.24 15.28
C ASP A 89 8.65 3.86 14.83
N SER A 90 9.62 3.88 13.92
CA SER A 90 10.12 2.72 13.17
C SER A 90 11.14 1.92 13.98
N ASP A 91 11.90 2.59 14.85
CA ASP A 91 12.88 1.99 15.75
C ASP A 91 12.31 1.66 17.14
N GLU A 92 11.05 2.03 17.39
CA GLU A 92 10.30 1.83 18.64
C GLU A 92 10.98 2.48 19.86
N ASP A 93 11.79 3.52 19.64
CA ASP A 93 12.48 4.24 20.70
C ASP A 93 11.56 5.25 21.43
N GLY A 94 10.40 5.55 20.82
CA GLY A 94 9.37 6.43 21.36
C GLY A 94 9.59 7.92 21.07
N GLU A 95 10.53 8.29 20.21
CA GLU A 95 10.81 9.64 19.75
C GLU A 95 10.79 9.74 18.21
N ILE A 96 9.90 10.56 17.66
CA ILE A 96 9.93 10.84 16.21
C ILE A 96 11.08 11.78 15.87
N GLY A 97 12.10 11.24 15.22
CA GLY A 97 13.21 12.00 14.64
C GLY A 97 12.88 12.63 13.28
N GLU A 98 13.79 13.49 12.78
CA GLU A 98 13.74 14.01 11.40
C GLU A 98 13.54 12.94 10.30
N PRO A 99 14.16 11.74 10.35
CA PRO A 99 13.93 10.72 9.33
C PRO A 99 12.49 10.14 9.34
N GLU A 100 11.80 10.20 10.47
CA GLU A 100 10.46 9.62 10.66
C GLU A 100 9.33 10.67 10.51
N GLU A 101 9.70 11.93 10.32
CA GLU A 101 8.73 13.04 10.18
C GLU A 101 7.82 12.85 8.96
N GLU A 102 8.37 12.36 7.85
CA GLU A 102 7.62 12.10 6.62
C GLU A 102 6.59 10.98 6.83
N GLU A 103 6.98 9.89 7.49
CA GLU A 103 6.09 8.78 7.82
C GLU A 103 4.98 9.23 8.78
N TYR A 104 5.33 10.06 9.77
CA TYR A 104 4.34 10.64 10.68
C TYR A 104 3.29 11.47 9.93
N HIS A 105 3.69 12.35 9.00
CA HIS A 105 2.73 13.13 8.20
C HIS A 105 1.93 12.26 7.22
N GLN A 106 2.53 11.18 6.72
CA GLN A 106 1.83 10.19 5.93
C GLN A 106 0.74 9.50 6.75
N PHE A 107 1.04 9.04 7.96
CA PHE A 107 0.05 8.41 8.84
C PHE A 107 -1.05 9.38 9.27
N LEU A 108 -0.73 10.66 9.53
CA LEU A 108 -1.76 11.67 9.77
C LEU A 108 -2.76 11.77 8.62
N THR A 109 -2.25 11.70 7.38
CA THR A 109 -3.06 11.78 6.16
C THR A 109 -3.90 10.51 5.96
N LEU A 110 -3.31 9.33 6.15
CA LEU A 110 -4.00 8.05 6.03
C LEU A 110 -5.09 7.89 7.09
N MET A 111 -4.83 8.31 8.33
CA MET A 111 -5.82 8.29 9.41
C MET A 111 -7.00 9.24 9.11
N ALA A 112 -6.73 10.44 8.57
CA ALA A 112 -7.80 11.35 8.14
C ALA A 112 -8.65 10.73 7.01
N ASP A 113 -8.03 10.07 6.03
CA ASP A 113 -8.76 9.40 4.95
C ASP A 113 -9.55 8.18 5.45
N ALA A 114 -9.01 7.42 6.40
CA ALA A 114 -9.74 6.35 7.08
C ALA A 114 -10.99 6.87 7.80
N MET A 115 -10.90 7.99 8.52
CA MET A 115 -12.07 8.64 9.12
C MET A 115 -13.10 9.06 8.06
N VAL A 116 -12.66 9.59 6.92
CA VAL A 116 -13.56 9.92 5.80
C VAL A 116 -14.25 8.68 5.25
N PHE A 117 -13.54 7.56 5.13
CA PHE A 117 -14.12 6.28 4.74
C PHE A 117 -15.21 5.79 5.72
N LEU A 118 -15.03 6.07 7.01
CA LEU A 118 -16.01 5.79 8.05
C LEU A 118 -17.20 6.77 8.06
N GLY A 119 -17.18 7.81 7.22
CA GLY A 119 -18.29 8.76 7.06
C GLY A 119 -18.08 10.10 7.76
N VAL A 120 -16.90 10.35 8.33
CA VAL A 120 -16.55 11.65 8.89
C VAL A 120 -16.35 12.67 7.75
N PRO A 121 -16.92 13.88 7.83
CA PRO A 121 -16.65 14.92 6.84
C PRO A 121 -15.15 15.25 6.77
N ALA A 122 -14.58 15.36 5.57
CA ALA A 122 -13.13 15.57 5.37
C ALA A 122 -12.55 16.76 6.15
N LYS A 123 -13.31 17.87 6.24
CA LYS A 123 -12.91 19.04 7.04
C LYS A 123 -12.81 18.71 8.54
N THR A 124 -13.76 17.93 9.05
CA THR A 124 -13.77 17.48 10.45
C THR A 124 -12.63 16.51 10.73
N ALA A 125 -12.44 15.50 9.88
CA ALA A 125 -11.33 14.55 10.01
C ALA A 125 -9.97 15.26 10.01
N THR A 126 -9.78 16.20 9.08
CA THR A 126 -8.55 17.00 9.02
C THR A 126 -8.35 17.86 10.27
N ALA A 127 -9.40 18.54 10.73
CA ALA A 127 -9.31 19.37 11.94
C ALA A 127 -8.99 18.53 13.18
N ALA A 128 -9.57 17.34 13.30
CA ALA A 128 -9.26 16.39 14.37
C ALA A 128 -7.77 16.01 14.36
N MET A 129 -7.23 15.61 13.19
CA MET A 129 -5.79 15.28 13.07
C MET A 129 -4.88 16.49 13.36
N MET A 130 -5.35 17.72 13.14
CA MET A 130 -4.63 18.96 13.43
C MET A 130 -4.65 19.37 14.91
N GLY A 131 -5.35 18.65 15.79
CA GLY A 131 -5.40 18.95 17.22
C GLY A 131 -6.67 19.69 17.67
N ASP A 132 -7.75 19.68 16.88
CA ASP A 132 -9.04 20.24 17.28
C ASP A 132 -9.88 19.17 17.98
N ASP A 133 -9.98 19.25 19.31
CA ASP A 133 -10.75 18.31 20.14
C ASP A 133 -12.26 18.36 19.83
N THR A 134 -12.80 19.51 19.44
CA THR A 134 -14.22 19.61 19.03
C THR A 134 -14.45 18.86 17.73
N ALA A 135 -13.48 18.89 16.81
CA ALA A 135 -13.54 18.12 15.59
C ALA A 135 -13.34 16.62 15.85
N ALA A 136 -12.45 16.24 16.78
CA ALA A 136 -12.25 14.86 17.20
C ALA A 136 -13.52 14.25 17.80
N ALA A 137 -14.18 14.92 18.74
CA ALA A 137 -15.46 14.47 19.29
C ALA A 137 -16.56 14.31 18.22
N LYS A 138 -16.64 15.23 17.25
CA LYS A 138 -17.58 15.10 16.11
C LYS A 138 -17.23 13.94 15.18
N ALA A 139 -15.93 13.67 14.98
CA ALA A 139 -15.48 12.53 14.21
C ALA A 139 -15.90 11.22 14.89
N MET A 140 -15.74 11.12 16.21
CA MET A 140 -16.15 9.96 16.99
C MET A 140 -17.65 9.66 16.86
N GLN A 141 -18.51 10.68 16.98
CA GLN A 141 -19.98 10.52 16.79
C GLN A 141 -20.36 10.04 15.38
N ALA A 142 -19.65 10.51 14.36
CA ALA A 142 -19.87 10.07 12.98
C ALA A 142 -19.42 8.62 12.77
N ILE A 143 -18.29 8.23 13.37
CA ILE A 143 -17.82 6.84 13.36
C ILE A 143 -18.81 5.94 14.11
N GLU A 144 -19.30 6.35 15.28
CA GLU A 144 -20.31 5.61 16.04
C GLU A 144 -21.57 5.34 15.20
N SER A 145 -22.04 6.37 14.49
CA SER A 145 -23.20 6.23 13.59
C SER A 145 -22.96 5.21 12.47
N ARG A 146 -21.72 5.08 11.99
CA ARG A 146 -21.33 4.06 10.99
C ARG A 146 -21.20 2.68 11.62
N MET A 147 -20.61 2.58 12.81
CA MET A 147 -20.34 1.32 13.51
C MET A 147 -21.61 0.68 14.07
N ASN A 148 -22.64 1.47 14.39
CA ASN A 148 -23.95 0.98 14.83
C ASN A 148 -24.82 0.43 13.68
N GLY A 149 -24.33 0.44 12.43
CA GLY A 149 -25.02 -0.22 11.30
C GLY A 149 -24.85 -1.74 11.32
N ASP A 150 -25.88 -2.49 10.93
CA ASP A 150 -25.94 -3.97 10.98
C ASP A 150 -24.80 -4.72 10.25
N ASP A 151 -24.07 -4.06 9.35
CA ASP A 151 -23.02 -4.66 8.50
C ASP A 151 -21.58 -4.19 8.84
N ALA A 152 -21.37 -3.39 9.89
CA ALA A 152 -20.07 -2.80 10.20
C ALA A 152 -19.16 -3.74 11.00
N ASP A 153 -18.55 -4.70 10.32
CA ASP A 153 -17.49 -5.54 10.91
C ASP A 153 -16.11 -4.88 10.74
N GLU A 154 -15.39 -4.70 11.84
CA GLU A 154 -14.09 -4.01 11.83
C GLU A 154 -13.05 -4.68 10.89
N ASP A 155 -12.98 -6.02 10.87
CA ASP A 155 -12.02 -6.72 10.01
C ASP A 155 -12.38 -6.50 8.52
N ASP A 156 -13.68 -6.43 8.19
CA ASP A 156 -14.14 -6.05 6.84
C ASP A 156 -13.80 -4.61 6.49
N LEU A 157 -13.97 -3.66 7.42
CA LEU A 157 -13.67 -2.25 7.21
C LEU A 157 -12.17 -2.02 6.98
N ILE A 158 -11.31 -2.68 7.76
CA ILE A 158 -9.86 -2.64 7.60
C ILE A 158 -9.46 -3.17 6.22
N VAL A 159 -9.98 -4.34 5.83
CA VAL A 159 -9.67 -4.95 4.52
C VAL A 159 -10.23 -4.13 3.37
N ALA A 160 -11.46 -3.62 3.48
CA ALA A 160 -12.09 -2.82 2.45
C ALA A 160 -11.34 -1.50 2.24
N TYR A 161 -10.86 -0.86 3.31
CA TYR A 161 -10.08 0.37 3.21
C TYR A 161 -8.66 0.14 2.67
N SER A 162 -7.99 -0.94 3.09
CA SER A 162 -6.62 -1.24 2.67
C SER A 162 -6.51 -1.69 1.22
N THR A 163 -7.50 -2.44 0.73
CA THR A 163 -7.54 -2.98 -0.63
C THR A 163 -8.26 -2.08 -1.64
N ARG A 164 -8.93 -1.03 -1.18
CA ARG A 164 -9.55 -0.05 -2.07
C ARG A 164 -8.47 0.47 -3.01
N GLU A 165 -8.70 0.28 -4.30
CA GLU A 165 -7.85 0.80 -5.37
C GLU A 165 -7.43 2.22 -4.98
N ALA A 166 -6.14 2.51 -5.08
CA ALA A 166 -5.61 3.80 -4.73
C ALA A 166 -6.25 4.87 -5.63
N VAL A 167 -7.44 5.34 -5.30
CA VAL A 167 -8.03 6.58 -5.81
C VAL A 167 -7.26 7.78 -5.23
N MET A 168 -6.01 7.56 -4.80
CA MET A 168 -5.07 8.49 -4.20
C MET A 168 -4.32 9.33 -5.24
N ASN A 169 -4.58 9.16 -6.54
CA ASN A 169 -4.19 10.19 -7.51
C ASN A 169 -5.16 11.39 -7.51
N GLU A 170 -6.39 11.22 -6.99
CA GLU A 170 -7.37 12.31 -6.84
C GLU A 170 -7.69 12.63 -5.37
N ALA A 171 -7.60 11.64 -4.48
CA ALA A 171 -7.76 11.77 -3.04
C ALA A 171 -6.45 12.10 -2.33
N LYS A 172 -5.70 13.09 -2.83
CA LYS A 172 -4.99 13.96 -1.88
C LYS A 172 -6.07 14.38 -0.88
N VAL A 173 -5.97 14.06 0.42
CA VAL A 173 -6.82 14.76 1.40
C VAL A 173 -6.35 16.21 1.36
N LYS A 174 -7.04 16.97 0.51
CA LYS A 174 -6.68 18.35 0.20
C LYS A 174 -7.06 19.14 1.43
N VAL A 175 -6.09 19.41 2.31
CA VAL A 175 -6.29 20.43 3.33
C VAL A 175 -6.43 21.74 2.57
N VAL A 176 -7.66 22.23 2.42
CA VAL A 176 -7.91 23.54 1.80
C VAL A 176 -7.52 24.59 2.83
N ARG A 177 -6.26 25.03 2.76
CA ARG A 177 -5.80 26.30 3.36
C ARG A 177 -5.74 27.30 2.21
N ASP A 178 -6.56 28.34 2.27
CA ASP A 178 -6.58 29.40 1.26
C ASP A 178 -6.75 28.90 -0.20
N GLY A 179 -7.61 27.88 -0.40
CA GLY A 179 -7.92 27.37 -1.74
C GLY A 179 -6.87 26.44 -2.37
N LYS A 180 -5.81 26.05 -1.66
CA LYS A 180 -4.76 25.15 -2.17
C LYS A 180 -4.61 23.88 -1.33
N VAL A 181 -4.48 22.77 -2.04
CA VAL A 181 -4.24 21.41 -1.57
C VAL A 181 -2.88 21.31 -0.90
N LYS A 182 -2.83 21.08 0.41
CA LYS A 182 -1.56 20.80 1.11
C LYS A 182 -1.70 19.56 2.00
N PHE A 183 -0.58 18.89 2.27
CA PHE A 183 -0.47 17.80 3.25
C PHE A 183 -0.72 18.32 4.67
N ILE A 184 -1.14 17.43 5.57
CA ILE A 184 -1.18 17.72 7.01
C ILE A 184 0.26 17.82 7.51
N GLN A 185 0.63 18.99 8.00
CA GLN A 185 1.98 19.31 8.43
C GLN A 185 1.88 19.83 9.87
N LYS A 186 2.42 19.08 10.82
CA LYS A 186 2.40 19.41 12.25
C LYS A 186 3.82 19.41 12.80
N PRO A 187 4.17 20.38 13.67
CA PRO A 187 5.46 20.36 14.34
C PRO A 187 5.53 19.14 15.25
N LEU A 188 6.65 18.40 15.15
CA LEU A 188 6.92 17.24 15.99
C LEU A 188 6.95 17.65 17.47
N ARG A 189 6.26 16.87 18.30
CA ARG A 189 6.27 17.01 19.75
C ARG A 189 6.56 15.65 20.34
N LYS A 190 7.49 15.59 21.30
CA LYS A 190 7.77 14.37 22.06
C LYS A 190 6.52 13.94 22.81
N LYS A 191 6.02 12.72 22.56
CA LYS A 191 4.94 12.13 23.34
C LYS A 191 5.32 10.73 23.78
N ILE A 192 5.00 10.43 25.04
CA ILE A 192 5.15 9.09 25.60
C ILE A 192 3.77 8.44 25.57
N LEU A 193 3.64 7.35 24.81
CA LEU A 193 2.41 6.57 24.79
C LEU A 193 2.12 5.97 26.17
N SER A 194 0.87 6.10 26.61
CA SER A 194 0.39 5.38 27.78
C SER A 194 0.37 3.86 27.54
N ALA A 195 0.36 3.08 28.62
CA ALA A 195 0.30 1.61 28.51
C ALA A 195 -0.98 1.13 27.80
N ALA A 196 -2.10 1.83 27.99
CA ALA A 196 -3.37 1.55 27.32
C ALA A 196 -3.25 1.77 25.80
N GLN A 197 -2.70 2.91 25.38
CA GLN A 197 -2.44 3.20 23.97
C GLN A 197 -1.47 2.21 23.34
N LYS A 198 -0.40 1.81 24.05
CA LYS A 198 0.51 0.75 23.56
C LYS A 198 -0.20 -0.58 23.37
N ALA A 199 -1.10 -0.95 24.28
CA ALA A 199 -1.88 -2.18 24.17
C ALA A 199 -2.89 -2.13 23.01
N ALA A 200 -3.56 -0.98 22.84
CA ALA A 200 -4.48 -0.72 21.75
C ALA A 200 -3.76 -0.70 20.39
N LEU A 201 -2.57 -0.11 20.29
CA LEU A 201 -1.72 -0.16 19.09
C LEU A 201 -1.34 -1.59 18.73
N ARG A 202 -0.90 -2.39 19.72
CA ARG A 202 -0.61 -3.83 19.51
C ARG A 202 -1.86 -4.62 19.10
N LYS A 203 -3.06 -4.23 19.55
CA LYS A 203 -4.34 -4.81 19.10
C LYS A 203 -4.62 -4.40 17.65
N ALA A 204 -4.45 -3.13 17.33
CA ALA A 204 -4.64 -2.56 16.00
C ALA A 204 -3.73 -3.22 14.96
N ARG A 205 -2.41 -3.24 15.17
CA ARG A 205 -1.44 -3.92 14.29
C ARG A 205 -1.82 -5.40 14.08
N ARG A 206 -2.20 -6.12 15.16
CA ARG A 206 -2.67 -7.51 15.04
C ARG A 206 -3.94 -7.64 14.18
N LYS A 207 -4.89 -6.72 14.28
CA LYS A 207 -6.11 -6.71 13.44
C LYS A 207 -5.74 -6.41 11.98
N ALA A 208 -4.95 -5.38 11.73
CA ALA A 208 -4.47 -5.00 10.40
C ALA A 208 -3.83 -6.17 9.64
N HIS A 209 -2.89 -6.90 10.27
CA HIS A 209 -2.18 -7.99 9.60
C HIS A 209 -2.93 -9.33 9.55
N THR A 210 -4.04 -9.50 10.28
CA THR A 210 -4.81 -10.76 10.29
C THR A 210 -6.23 -10.64 9.71
N GLY A 211 -6.70 -9.43 9.45
CA GLY A 211 -8.05 -9.14 8.99
C GLY A 211 -8.43 -9.93 7.74
N ALA A 212 -7.60 -9.89 6.69
CA ALA A 212 -7.87 -10.61 5.44
C ALA A 212 -8.09 -12.12 5.65
N ALA A 213 -7.28 -12.77 6.50
CA ALA A 213 -7.42 -14.18 6.80
C ALA A 213 -8.72 -14.49 7.57
N LYS A 214 -9.11 -13.61 8.50
CA LYS A 214 -10.38 -13.77 9.25
C LYS A 214 -11.60 -13.55 8.37
N VAL A 215 -11.59 -12.54 7.51
CA VAL A 215 -12.64 -12.27 6.52
C VAL A 215 -12.81 -13.47 5.59
N ALA A 216 -11.71 -14.04 5.08
CA ALA A 216 -11.75 -15.23 4.24
C ALA A 216 -12.36 -16.45 4.97
N ARG A 217 -11.97 -16.69 6.23
CA ARG A 217 -12.55 -17.76 7.06
C ARG A 217 -14.05 -17.55 7.28
N ARG A 218 -14.49 -16.35 7.62
CA ARG A 218 -15.91 -16.02 7.82
C ARG A 218 -16.71 -16.22 6.53
N LYS A 219 -16.21 -15.77 5.38
CA LYS A 219 -16.84 -15.99 4.06
C LYS A 219 -16.96 -17.49 3.75
N SER A 220 -15.92 -18.27 4.04
CA SER A 220 -15.94 -19.73 3.90
C SER A 220 -17.01 -20.37 4.79
N MET A 221 -17.05 -20.00 6.07
CA MET A 221 -18.05 -20.49 7.04
C MET A 221 -19.48 -20.11 6.64
N LYS A 222 -19.71 -18.88 6.16
CA LYS A 222 -21.02 -18.42 5.65
C LYS A 222 -21.47 -19.27 4.47
N THR A 223 -20.56 -19.55 3.54
CA THR A 223 -20.82 -20.42 2.38
C THR A 223 -21.12 -21.85 2.82
N ARG A 224 -20.38 -22.37 3.81
CA ARG A 224 -20.59 -23.71 4.36
C ARG A 224 -21.96 -23.84 5.02
N LYS A 225 -22.32 -22.88 5.86
CA LYS A 225 -23.65 -22.78 6.50
C LYS A 225 -24.77 -22.70 5.47
N ALA A 226 -24.61 -21.89 4.43
CA ALA A 226 -25.57 -21.79 3.32
C ALA A 226 -25.74 -23.11 2.55
N ARG A 227 -24.72 -23.98 2.56
CA ARG A 227 -24.74 -25.32 1.97
C ARG A 227 -25.16 -26.42 2.95
N GLY A 228 -25.61 -26.07 4.16
CA GLY A 228 -26.08 -27.04 5.17
C GLY A 228 -24.98 -27.83 5.88
N MET A 229 -23.76 -27.29 5.93
CA MET A 229 -22.58 -27.88 6.57
C MET A 229 -22.02 -26.98 7.70
#